data_AF-A0A4Z0WHP7-F1
#
_entry.id   AF-A0A4Z0WHP7-F1
#
_cell.length_a   1.000
_cell.length_b   1.000
_cell.length_c   1.000
_cell.angle_alpha   90.00
_cell.angle_beta   90.00
_cell.angle_gamma   90.00
#
_symmetry.space_group_name_H-M   'P 1'
#
loop_
_entity.id
_entity.type
_entity.pdbx_description
1 polymer ?
#
loop_
_entity_poly.entity_id
_entity_poly.type
_entity_poly.pdbx_seq_one_letter_code
_entity_poly.pdbx_strand_id
1 'polypeptide(L)'
;MPTTSSTHSNDDVTEYLMAALRCDLLSLEQLHTMGQLIAHISELVHCLQYERGASNLYVGSQGERCKTRLPILVKAAQHAEADTREFLGQLDLRSHGMSGASRLLSRIALALHGLDELQQVRSDIVSLRTAPASIIEGFSSLIQSLLAIVFEAADTATHDDLSNRIIALFHLMQGKELCGQERALGSAGLAMGRLDESFTEQLQFLIDNQERCFTIVEEFSDAQARAQWTECMAQDQTAALERLRRIAFTSAINGEADRDLSDTWFAVTSERIAALRLLEQGMEERLQAECEARIAEAQKRLDDHEVDLARAAGRRSVAFFFVPEASKHHELRTVDIGCVGQQIGRSLFELLQDQSLRLQQMAEELEEAKIALNERKLIEKAKGVIMSYRGLSEPDAHRFLRQVAMSQNRRLGEVARETLAMAEVFPPPKD
;
A
#
# COMPACT_ATOMS: atom_id res chain seq x y z
N MET A 1 -6.89 -1.07 64.52
CA MET A 1 -7.23 -0.57 63.17
C MET A 1 -5.95 -0.57 62.34
N PRO A 2 -5.71 -1.59 61.50
CA PRO A 2 -4.57 -1.56 60.60
C PRO A 2 -4.98 -0.88 59.29
N THR A 3 -4.36 0.25 58.98
CA THR A 3 -4.43 0.91 57.67
C THR A 3 -3.35 0.30 56.78
N THR A 4 -3.69 -0.76 56.07
CA THR A 4 -2.84 -1.39 55.03
C THR A 4 -3.69 -1.50 53.76
N SER A 5 -3.68 -0.47 52.90
CA SER A 5 -4.35 -0.58 51.59
C SER A 5 -3.88 0.38 50.49
N SER A 6 -2.85 1.22 50.67
CA SER A 6 -2.51 2.24 49.66
C SER A 6 -1.29 1.92 48.77
N THR A 7 -0.63 0.77 48.91
CA THR A 7 0.54 0.40 48.10
C THR A 7 0.18 -0.25 46.75
N HIS A 8 -0.97 -0.91 46.63
CA HIS A 8 -1.32 -1.64 45.41
C HIS A 8 -1.73 -0.76 44.21
N SER A 9 -2.34 0.41 44.45
CA SER A 9 -2.96 1.18 43.36
C SER A 9 -1.98 1.93 42.45
N ASN A 10 -0.75 2.22 42.91
CA ASN A 10 0.23 2.96 42.10
C ASN A 10 1.09 2.01 41.24
N ASP A 11 1.34 0.80 41.74
CA ASP A 11 2.03 -0.27 40.99
C ASP A 11 1.17 -0.74 39.82
N ASP A 12 -0.15 -0.87 39.99
CA ASP A 12 -1.07 -1.27 38.92
C ASP A 12 -1.08 -0.26 37.76
N VAL A 13 -1.16 1.06 38.04
CA VAL A 13 -1.17 2.11 37.00
C VAL A 13 0.14 2.12 36.20
N THR A 14 1.26 1.96 36.89
CA THR A 14 2.57 1.83 36.25
C THR A 14 2.67 0.58 35.39
N GLU A 15 2.17 -0.57 35.85
CA GLU A 15 2.17 -1.82 35.09
C GLU A 15 1.33 -1.68 33.81
N TYR A 16 0.13 -1.08 33.88
CA TYR A 16 -0.70 -0.85 32.70
C TYR A 16 -0.08 0.15 31.71
N LEU A 17 0.58 1.20 32.20
CA LEU A 17 1.28 2.16 31.34
C LEU A 17 2.47 1.50 30.62
N MET A 18 3.27 0.72 31.35
CA MET A 18 4.39 -0.04 30.78
C MET A 18 3.90 -1.08 29.77
N ALA A 19 2.76 -1.74 30.04
CA ALA A 19 2.13 -2.64 29.10
C ALA A 19 1.66 -1.90 27.83
N ALA A 20 1.08 -0.70 27.96
CA ALA A 20 0.67 0.11 26.82
C ALA A 20 1.87 0.50 25.92
N LEU A 21 2.96 1.01 26.51
CA LEU A 21 4.17 1.36 25.76
C LEU A 21 4.80 0.14 25.06
N ARG A 22 4.77 -1.03 25.71
CA ARG A 22 5.23 -2.30 25.09
C ARG A 22 4.32 -2.73 23.94
N CYS A 23 3.01 -2.55 24.06
CA CYS A 23 2.08 -2.80 22.96
C CYS A 23 2.34 -1.88 21.76
N ASP A 24 2.59 -0.59 21.99
CA ASP A 24 2.93 0.37 20.92
C ASP A 24 4.22 -0.04 20.21
N LEU A 25 5.25 -0.43 20.96
CA LEU A 25 6.52 -0.92 20.41
C LEU A 25 6.33 -2.18 19.55
N LEU A 26 5.58 -3.16 20.05
CA LEU A 26 5.27 -4.39 19.30
C LEU A 26 4.52 -4.08 17.99
N SER A 27 3.62 -3.10 18.01
CA SER A 27 2.90 -2.65 16.79
C SER A 27 3.87 -2.06 15.77
N LEU A 28 4.81 -1.22 16.20
CA LEU A 28 5.84 -0.63 15.32
C LEU A 28 6.80 -1.70 14.77
N GLU A 29 7.21 -2.67 15.57
CA GLU A 29 8.05 -3.80 15.15
C GLU A 29 7.33 -4.68 14.11
N GLN A 30 6.04 -4.93 14.29
CA GLN A 30 5.21 -5.62 13.28
C GLN A 30 5.13 -4.83 11.98
N LEU A 31 4.92 -3.51 12.06
CA LEU A 31 4.88 -2.64 10.88
C LEU A 31 6.21 -2.60 10.13
N HIS A 32 7.34 -2.54 10.85
CA HIS A 32 8.66 -2.64 10.25
C HIS A 32 8.87 -3.99 9.56
N THR A 33 8.46 -5.08 10.20
CA THR A 33 8.50 -6.43 9.65
C THR A 33 7.66 -6.55 8.37
N MET A 34 6.47 -5.94 8.33
CA MET A 34 5.67 -5.85 7.10
C MET A 34 6.33 -4.98 6.03
N GLY A 35 6.98 -3.87 6.40
CA GLY A 35 7.76 -3.05 5.47
C GLY A 35 8.91 -3.83 4.82
N GLN A 36 9.62 -4.68 5.59
CA GLN A 36 10.64 -5.59 5.07
C GLN A 36 10.05 -6.64 4.12
N LEU A 37 8.90 -7.24 4.46
CA LEU A 37 8.18 -8.16 3.58
C LEU A 37 7.88 -7.51 2.22
N ILE A 38 7.38 -6.27 2.25
CA ILE A 38 7.03 -5.51 1.04
C ILE A 38 8.28 -5.25 0.19
N ALA A 39 9.42 -4.90 0.79
CA ALA A 39 10.68 -4.71 0.08
C ALA A 39 11.15 -5.98 -0.63
N HIS A 40 11.11 -7.13 0.04
CA HIS A 40 11.44 -8.43 -0.57
C HIS A 40 10.50 -8.76 -1.75
N ILE A 41 9.19 -8.59 -1.56
CA ILE A 41 8.20 -8.82 -2.61
C ILE A 41 8.42 -7.86 -3.79
N SER A 42 8.75 -6.60 -3.52
CA SER A 42 9.00 -5.60 -4.55
C SER A 42 10.18 -5.95 -5.45
N GLU A 43 11.29 -6.38 -4.86
CA GLU A 43 12.45 -6.84 -5.61
C GLU A 43 12.13 -8.10 -6.44
N LEU A 44 11.40 -9.06 -5.86
CA LEU A 44 10.96 -10.25 -6.58
C LEU A 44 10.03 -9.89 -7.75
N VAL A 45 9.03 -9.02 -7.54
CA VAL A 45 8.14 -8.54 -8.60
C VAL A 45 8.94 -7.85 -9.70
N HIS A 46 9.90 -7.00 -9.36
CA HIS A 46 10.77 -6.33 -10.33
C HIS A 46 11.55 -7.34 -11.18
N CYS A 47 12.18 -8.34 -10.55
CA CYS A 47 12.88 -9.39 -11.26
C CYS A 47 11.96 -10.19 -12.19
N LEU A 48 10.77 -10.58 -11.73
CA LEU A 48 9.79 -11.31 -12.52
C LEU A 48 9.25 -10.47 -13.70
N GLN A 49 9.09 -9.15 -13.54
CA GLN A 49 8.70 -8.25 -14.64
C GLN A 49 9.74 -8.21 -15.76
N TYR A 50 11.03 -8.23 -15.40
CA TYR A 50 12.12 -8.31 -16.37
C TYR A 50 12.22 -9.69 -17.01
N GLU A 51 12.07 -10.76 -16.23
CA GLU A 51 12.04 -12.13 -16.73
C GLU A 51 10.88 -12.33 -17.72
N ARG A 52 9.68 -11.86 -17.40
CA ARG A 52 8.51 -11.86 -18.30
C ARG A 52 8.83 -11.20 -19.62
N GLY A 53 9.36 -9.97 -19.59
CA GLY A 53 9.69 -9.20 -20.79
C GLY A 53 10.73 -9.88 -21.68
N ALA A 54 11.79 -10.41 -21.07
CA ALA A 54 12.85 -11.13 -21.79
C ALA A 54 12.37 -12.48 -22.34
N SER A 55 11.55 -13.22 -21.57
CA SER A 55 10.96 -14.49 -22.00
C SER A 55 10.03 -14.32 -23.18
N ASN A 56 9.18 -13.29 -23.14
CA ASN A 56 8.28 -12.94 -24.23
C ASN A 56 9.06 -12.62 -25.52
N LEU A 57 10.14 -11.83 -25.40
CA LEU A 57 10.99 -11.48 -26.54
C LEU A 57 11.78 -12.68 -27.07
N TYR A 58 12.27 -13.55 -26.18
CA TYR A 58 12.98 -14.79 -26.53
C TYR A 58 12.08 -15.72 -27.36
N VAL A 59 10.87 -16.01 -26.88
CA VAL A 59 9.91 -16.87 -27.60
C VAL A 59 9.40 -16.22 -28.88
N GLY A 60 9.05 -14.92 -28.85
CA GLY A 60 8.58 -14.19 -30.02
C GLY A 60 9.62 -14.12 -31.16
N SER A 61 10.91 -14.23 -30.83
CA SER A 61 12.01 -14.29 -31.80
C SER A 61 12.53 -15.70 -32.06
N GLN A 62 11.79 -16.75 -31.70
CA GLN A 62 12.18 -18.15 -31.89
C GLN A 62 13.55 -18.49 -31.27
N GLY A 63 13.88 -17.87 -30.14
CA GLY A 63 15.09 -18.11 -29.36
C GLY A 63 16.32 -17.28 -29.77
N GLU A 64 16.16 -16.29 -30.66
CA GLU A 64 17.27 -15.46 -31.14
C GLU A 64 17.57 -14.26 -30.23
N ARG A 65 16.55 -13.47 -29.88
CA ARG A 65 16.71 -12.28 -29.01
C ARG A 65 16.77 -12.71 -27.55
N CYS A 66 17.50 -11.95 -26.73
CA CYS A 66 17.63 -12.18 -25.28
C CYS A 66 18.26 -13.52 -24.85
N LYS A 67 18.79 -14.34 -25.76
CA LYS A 67 19.40 -15.65 -25.46
C LYS A 67 20.47 -15.62 -24.36
N THR A 68 21.32 -14.60 -24.34
CA THR A 68 22.38 -14.43 -23.32
C THR A 68 21.89 -13.76 -22.04
N ARG A 69 20.88 -12.90 -22.14
CA ARG A 69 20.35 -12.11 -21.03
C ARG A 69 19.33 -12.87 -20.19
N LEU A 70 18.51 -13.73 -20.81
CA LEU A 70 17.45 -14.48 -20.13
C LEU A 70 17.97 -15.33 -18.95
N PRO A 71 19.05 -16.13 -19.07
CA PRO A 71 19.58 -16.89 -17.94
C PRO A 71 20.02 -16.02 -16.76
N ILE A 72 20.52 -14.80 -17.03
CA ILE A 72 20.94 -13.85 -15.99
C ILE A 72 19.71 -13.35 -15.23
N LEU A 73 18.64 -12.99 -15.94
CA LEU A 73 17.40 -12.51 -15.35
C LEU A 73 16.68 -13.61 -14.55
N VAL A 74 16.65 -14.84 -15.07
CA VAL A 74 16.12 -16.01 -14.35
C VAL A 74 16.87 -16.22 -13.04
N LYS A 75 18.21 -16.13 -13.07
CA LYS A 75 19.02 -16.28 -11.86
C LYS A 75 18.77 -15.17 -10.84
N ALA A 76 18.59 -13.93 -11.29
CA ALA A 76 18.23 -12.81 -10.42
C ALA A 76 16.86 -13.04 -9.76
N ALA A 77 15.85 -13.46 -10.53
CA ALA A 77 14.53 -13.78 -10.00
C ALA A 77 14.57 -14.96 -9.01
N GLN A 78 15.36 -16.00 -9.27
CA GLN A 78 15.56 -17.11 -8.35
C GLN A 78 16.21 -16.68 -7.03
N HIS A 79 17.16 -15.73 -7.08
CA HIS A 79 17.78 -15.18 -5.88
C HIS A 79 16.77 -14.37 -5.07
N ALA A 80 16.04 -13.44 -5.69
CA ALA A 80 15.01 -12.66 -5.02
C ALA A 80 13.89 -13.56 -4.45
N GLU A 81 13.56 -14.66 -5.15
CA GLU A 81 12.61 -15.66 -4.66
C GLU A 81 13.13 -16.37 -3.41
N ALA A 82 14.39 -16.80 -3.41
CA ALA A 82 15.02 -17.45 -2.26
C ALA A 82 15.05 -16.52 -1.03
N ASP A 83 15.45 -15.26 -1.22
CA ASP A 83 15.49 -14.26 -0.15
C ASP A 83 14.09 -14.01 0.43
N THR A 84 13.08 -13.92 -0.44
CA THR A 84 11.68 -13.77 -0.01
C THR A 84 11.19 -14.98 0.78
N ARG A 85 11.51 -16.20 0.33
CA ARG A 85 11.14 -17.44 1.04
C ARG A 85 11.85 -17.57 2.38
N GLU A 86 13.11 -17.19 2.45
CA GLU A 86 13.87 -17.16 3.70
C GLU A 86 13.23 -16.20 4.71
N PHE A 87 12.90 -14.98 4.28
CA PHE A 87 12.22 -14.00 5.13
C PHE A 87 10.84 -14.51 5.60
N LEU A 88 10.03 -15.07 4.69
CA LEU A 88 8.74 -15.69 5.04
C LEU A 88 8.87 -16.86 6.03
N GLY A 89 9.97 -17.60 5.99
CA GLY A 89 10.24 -18.68 6.94
C GLY A 89 10.59 -18.19 8.35
N GLN A 90 11.10 -16.96 8.47
CA GLN A 90 11.44 -16.31 9.74
C GLN A 90 10.25 -15.58 10.37
N LEU A 91 9.25 -15.23 9.55
CA LEU A 91 8.06 -14.53 10.01
C LEU A 91 7.20 -15.41 10.94
N ASP A 92 7.12 -15.01 12.21
CA ASP A 92 6.25 -15.65 13.18
C ASP A 92 4.79 -15.15 13.09
N LEU A 93 4.16 -15.44 11.94
CA LEU A 93 2.77 -15.07 11.62
C LEU A 93 1.73 -15.82 12.46
N ARG A 94 2.16 -16.78 13.31
CA ARG A 94 1.28 -17.65 14.09
C ARG A 94 1.17 -17.25 15.55
N SER A 95 2.17 -16.55 16.10
CA SER A 95 2.23 -16.21 17.52
C SER A 95 1.54 -14.89 17.87
N HIS A 96 1.46 -13.96 16.94
CA HIS A 96 0.84 -12.66 17.16
C HIS A 96 -0.58 -12.69 16.63
N GLY A 97 -1.57 -12.40 17.49
CA GLY A 97 -3.00 -12.34 17.15
C GLY A 97 -3.36 -11.21 16.18
N MET A 98 -2.68 -11.17 15.03
CA MET A 98 -2.85 -10.18 13.97
C MET A 98 -4.24 -10.35 13.35
N SER A 99 -5.03 -9.29 13.40
CA SER A 99 -6.24 -9.18 12.59
C SER A 99 -5.86 -9.35 11.12
N GLY A 100 -6.51 -10.26 10.39
CA GLY A 100 -6.21 -10.50 8.97
C GLY A 100 -5.15 -11.57 8.67
N ALA A 101 -4.50 -12.18 9.67
CA ALA A 101 -3.45 -13.20 9.47
C ALA A 101 -3.87 -14.34 8.53
N SER A 102 -5.12 -14.82 8.62
CA SER A 102 -5.64 -15.88 7.74
C SER A 102 -5.67 -15.48 6.27
N ARG A 103 -6.00 -14.22 5.96
CA ARG A 103 -6.03 -13.72 4.58
C ARG A 103 -4.60 -13.59 4.06
N LEU A 104 -3.71 -13.00 4.85
CA LEU A 104 -2.29 -12.86 4.52
C LEU A 104 -1.64 -14.22 4.23
N LEU A 105 -1.83 -15.20 5.13
CA LEU A 105 -1.32 -16.56 4.95
C LEU A 105 -1.89 -17.25 3.70
N SER A 106 -3.17 -17.02 3.38
CA SER A 106 -3.78 -17.56 2.15
C SER A 106 -3.19 -16.94 0.90
N ARG A 107 -2.89 -15.64 0.91
CA ARG A 107 -2.21 -14.94 -0.20
C ARG A 107 -0.78 -15.43 -0.38
N ILE A 108 -0.05 -15.59 0.72
CA ILE A 108 1.31 -16.15 0.72
C ILE A 108 1.29 -17.56 0.13
N ALA A 109 0.38 -18.44 0.58
CA ALA A 109 0.28 -19.80 0.07
C ALA A 109 0.01 -19.84 -1.45
N LEU A 110 -0.89 -19.00 -1.95
CA LEU A 110 -1.17 -18.89 -3.38
C LEU A 110 0.04 -18.42 -4.19
N ALA A 111 0.75 -17.40 -3.71
CA ALA A 111 1.94 -16.89 -4.39
C ALA A 111 3.08 -17.90 -4.40
N LEU A 112 3.33 -18.58 -3.27
CA LEU A 112 4.36 -19.64 -3.18
C LEU A 112 4.05 -20.81 -4.12
N HIS A 113 2.78 -21.19 -4.26
CA HIS A 113 2.38 -22.21 -5.22
C HIS A 113 2.71 -21.80 -6.66
N GLY A 114 2.40 -20.55 -7.05
CA GLY A 114 2.73 -20.07 -8.39
C GLY A 114 4.25 -19.93 -8.63
N LEU A 115 5.02 -19.61 -7.59
CA LEU A 115 6.49 -19.60 -7.65
C LEU A 115 7.06 -21.02 -7.84
N ASP A 116 6.50 -22.04 -7.21
CA ASP A 116 6.92 -23.44 -7.38
C ASP A 116 6.73 -23.93 -8.83
N GLU A 117 5.69 -23.44 -9.52
CA GLU A 117 5.40 -23.78 -10.91
C GLU A 117 6.36 -23.11 -11.92
N LEU A 118 7.04 -22.03 -11.53
CA LEU A 118 7.91 -21.27 -12.45
C LEU A 118 9.04 -22.12 -13.03
N GLN A 119 9.56 -23.11 -12.30
CA GLN A 119 10.63 -23.95 -12.81
C GLN A 119 10.20 -24.72 -14.07
N GLN A 120 8.96 -25.25 -14.07
CA GLN A 120 8.42 -25.95 -15.23
C GLN A 120 8.15 -24.97 -16.38
N VAL A 121 7.55 -23.82 -16.08
CA VAL A 121 7.29 -22.75 -17.07
C VAL A 121 8.59 -22.28 -17.74
N ARG A 122 9.67 -22.09 -16.98
CA ARG A 122 11.01 -21.72 -17.50
C ARG A 122 11.56 -22.79 -18.45
N SER A 123 11.37 -24.08 -18.13
CA SER A 123 11.75 -25.19 -19.03
C SER A 123 10.97 -25.13 -20.34
N ASP A 124 9.66 -24.91 -20.26
CA ASP A 124 8.78 -24.82 -21.43
C ASP A 124 9.13 -23.61 -22.32
N ILE A 125 9.48 -22.46 -21.72
CA ILE A 125 9.96 -21.26 -22.42
C ILE A 125 11.26 -21.54 -23.19
N VAL A 126 12.27 -22.14 -22.55
CA VAL A 126 13.55 -22.45 -23.21
C VAL A 126 13.36 -23.44 -24.36
N SER A 127 12.40 -24.35 -24.23
CA SER A 127 12.04 -25.31 -25.27
C SER A 127 11.08 -24.78 -26.34
N LEU A 128 10.69 -23.50 -26.27
CA LEU A 128 9.74 -22.86 -27.18
C LEU A 128 8.36 -23.56 -27.26
N ARG A 129 7.93 -24.20 -26.15
CA ARG A 129 6.63 -24.88 -26.05
C ARG A 129 5.48 -23.97 -25.62
N THR A 130 5.80 -22.78 -25.11
CA THR A 130 4.83 -21.83 -24.58
C THR A 130 4.58 -20.70 -25.57
N ALA A 131 3.32 -20.28 -25.74
CA ALA A 131 2.98 -19.13 -26.58
C ALA A 131 3.32 -17.80 -25.86
N PRO A 132 3.74 -16.74 -26.60
CA PRO A 132 4.00 -15.40 -26.05
C PRO A 132 2.89 -14.85 -25.13
N ALA A 133 1.63 -14.98 -25.53
CA ALA A 133 0.49 -14.51 -24.76
C ALA A 133 0.37 -15.22 -23.40
N SER A 134 0.56 -16.54 -23.36
CA SER A 134 0.51 -17.33 -22.12
C SER A 134 1.64 -16.98 -21.14
N ILE A 135 2.81 -16.55 -21.66
CA ILE A 135 3.91 -16.05 -20.82
C ILE A 135 3.49 -14.74 -20.14
N ILE A 136 2.94 -13.79 -20.91
CA ILE A 136 2.46 -12.53 -20.34
C ILE A 136 1.41 -12.82 -19.27
N GLU A 137 0.39 -13.63 -19.58
CA GLU A 137 -0.70 -13.95 -18.67
C GLU A 137 -0.20 -14.63 -17.38
N GLY A 138 0.59 -15.69 -17.50
CA GLY A 138 1.07 -16.46 -16.35
C GLY A 138 1.94 -15.63 -15.40
N PHE A 139 2.93 -14.89 -15.93
CA PHE A 139 3.75 -14.01 -15.10
C PHE A 139 2.94 -12.87 -14.47
N SER A 140 2.00 -12.28 -15.22
CA SER A 140 1.16 -11.19 -14.69
C SER A 140 0.25 -11.67 -13.56
N SER A 141 -0.29 -12.89 -13.67
CA SER A 141 -1.11 -13.50 -12.61
C SER A 141 -0.30 -13.77 -11.34
N LEU A 142 0.93 -14.27 -11.49
CA LEU A 142 1.85 -14.46 -10.37
C LEU A 142 2.23 -13.12 -9.71
N ILE A 143 2.59 -12.12 -10.51
CA ILE A 143 2.89 -10.76 -10.01
C ILE A 143 1.69 -10.19 -9.26
N GLN A 144 0.47 -10.34 -9.78
CA GLN A 144 -0.73 -9.87 -9.09
C GLN A 144 -0.96 -10.59 -7.75
N SER A 145 -0.64 -11.89 -7.67
CA SER A 145 -0.71 -12.67 -6.44
C SER A 145 0.30 -12.18 -5.39
N LEU A 146 1.51 -11.81 -5.83
CA LEU A 146 2.53 -11.18 -4.98
C LEU A 146 2.10 -9.79 -4.50
N LEU A 147 1.58 -8.94 -5.39
CA LEU A 147 1.05 -7.62 -5.03
C LEU A 147 -0.13 -7.70 -4.05
N ALA A 148 -0.95 -8.76 -4.13
CA ALA A 148 -2.04 -8.97 -3.17
C ALA A 148 -1.54 -9.22 -1.73
N ILE A 149 -0.31 -9.73 -1.55
CA ILE A 149 0.32 -9.86 -0.23
C ILE A 149 0.65 -8.47 0.33
N VAL A 150 1.22 -7.59 -0.50
CA VAL A 150 1.55 -6.20 -0.12
C VAL A 150 0.30 -5.45 0.32
N PHE A 151 -0.81 -5.60 -0.43
CA PHE A 151 -2.08 -4.98 -0.06
C PHE A 151 -2.60 -5.47 1.29
N GLU A 152 -2.54 -6.77 1.54
CA GLU A 152 -2.99 -7.34 2.82
C GLU A 152 -2.08 -6.91 3.98
N ALA A 153 -0.76 -6.83 3.76
CA ALA A 153 0.19 -6.30 4.72
C ALA A 153 -0.12 -4.83 5.07
N ALA A 154 -0.54 -4.02 4.09
CA ALA A 154 -0.99 -2.65 4.30
C ALA A 154 -2.25 -2.55 5.17
N ASP A 155 -3.23 -3.44 4.97
CA ASP A 155 -4.50 -3.46 5.72
C ASP A 155 -4.30 -3.84 7.20
N THR A 156 -3.21 -4.52 7.55
CA THR A 156 -2.87 -4.85 8.94
C THR A 156 -2.30 -3.67 9.73
N ALA A 157 -1.82 -2.63 9.05
CA ALA A 157 -1.25 -1.44 9.68
C ALA A 157 -2.36 -0.48 10.14
N THR A 158 -2.33 -0.06 11.41
CA THR A 158 -3.28 0.94 11.95
C THR A 158 -3.11 2.31 11.27
N HIS A 159 -4.14 3.17 11.32
CA HIS A 159 -4.24 4.42 10.54
C HIS A 159 -3.25 5.53 10.95
N ASP A 160 -1.97 5.33 10.66
CA ASP A 160 -0.89 6.29 10.86
C ASP A 160 -0.28 6.69 9.49
N ASP A 161 0.53 7.76 9.46
CA ASP A 161 1.28 8.20 8.27
C ASP A 161 2.07 7.07 7.56
N LEU A 162 2.53 6.07 8.31
CA LEU A 162 3.24 4.91 7.75
C LEU A 162 2.34 4.02 6.87
N SER A 163 1.07 3.88 7.22
CA SER A 163 0.10 3.12 6.44
C SER A 163 -0.19 3.82 5.10
N ASN A 164 -0.27 5.15 5.10
CA ASN A 164 -0.40 5.96 3.88
C ASN A 164 0.80 5.74 2.94
N ARG A 165 2.03 5.69 3.49
CA ARG A 165 3.25 5.42 2.71
C ARG A 165 3.24 4.02 2.10
N ILE A 166 2.76 3.01 2.84
CA ILE A 166 2.61 1.64 2.33
C ILE A 166 1.56 1.61 1.21
N ILE A 167 0.42 2.29 1.37
CA ILE A 167 -0.61 2.39 0.31
C ILE A 167 -0.05 3.04 -0.95
N ALA A 168 0.71 4.13 -0.80
CA ALA A 168 1.38 4.79 -1.91
C ALA A 168 2.39 3.86 -2.60
N LEU A 169 3.21 3.14 -1.83
CA LEU A 169 4.16 2.17 -2.37
C LEU A 169 3.45 1.04 -3.13
N PHE A 170 2.39 0.45 -2.57
CA PHE A 170 1.57 -0.56 -3.24
C PHE A 170 1.03 -0.06 -4.59
N HIS A 171 0.47 1.15 -4.63
CA HIS A 171 -0.06 1.70 -5.88
C HIS A 171 1.03 2.08 -6.87
N LEU A 172 2.23 2.46 -6.42
CA LEU A 172 3.38 2.64 -7.31
C LEU A 172 3.80 1.30 -7.94
N MET A 173 3.86 0.22 -7.15
CA MET A 173 4.16 -1.13 -7.62
C MET A 173 3.12 -1.62 -8.65
N GLN A 174 1.83 -1.43 -8.35
CA GLN A 174 0.73 -1.79 -9.25
C GLN A 174 0.75 -0.95 -10.54
N GLY A 175 0.97 0.37 -10.44
CA GLY A 175 1.12 1.25 -11.59
C GLY A 175 2.30 0.85 -12.48
N LYS A 176 3.45 0.52 -11.88
CA LYS A 176 4.64 -0.02 -12.57
C LYS A 176 4.33 -1.32 -13.30
N GLU A 177 3.57 -2.21 -12.68
CA GLU A 177 3.13 -3.46 -13.32
C GLU A 177 2.24 -3.20 -14.53
N LEU A 178 1.27 -2.29 -14.43
CA LEU A 178 0.42 -1.89 -15.55
C LEU A 178 1.21 -1.23 -16.69
N CYS A 179 2.22 -0.40 -16.37
CA CYS A 179 3.16 0.11 -17.39
C CYS A 179 3.92 -1.03 -18.08
N GLY A 180 4.28 -2.08 -17.33
CA GLY A 180 4.91 -3.29 -17.86
C GLY A 180 4.01 -4.05 -18.84
N GLN A 181 2.72 -4.13 -18.55
CA GLN A 181 1.70 -4.72 -19.43
C GLN A 181 1.45 -3.86 -20.67
N GLU A 182 1.37 -2.53 -20.52
CA GLU A 182 1.26 -1.59 -21.64
C GLU A 182 2.46 -1.73 -22.60
N ARG A 183 3.68 -1.83 -22.05
CA ARG A 183 4.87 -2.09 -22.86
C ARG A 183 4.70 -3.37 -23.69
N ALA A 184 4.27 -4.45 -23.05
CA ALA A 184 4.12 -5.74 -23.73
C ALA A 184 3.03 -5.70 -24.82
N LEU A 185 1.87 -5.12 -24.51
CA LEU A 185 0.75 -4.96 -25.44
C LEU A 185 1.17 -4.10 -26.64
N GLY A 186 1.71 -2.91 -26.41
CA GLY A 186 2.08 -1.98 -27.46
C GLY A 186 3.21 -2.49 -28.34
N SER A 187 4.27 -3.07 -27.77
CA SER A 187 5.34 -3.68 -28.58
C SER A 187 4.83 -4.84 -29.43
N ALA A 188 3.95 -5.70 -28.90
CA ALA A 188 3.38 -6.79 -29.67
C ALA A 188 2.47 -6.29 -30.81
N GLY A 189 1.56 -5.37 -30.52
CA GLY A 189 0.63 -4.80 -31.51
C GLY A 189 1.35 -4.09 -32.65
N LEU A 190 2.32 -3.23 -32.32
CA LEU A 190 3.12 -2.50 -33.31
C LEU A 190 3.97 -3.45 -34.16
N ALA A 191 4.60 -4.47 -33.56
CA ALA A 191 5.40 -5.45 -34.30
C ALA A 191 4.57 -6.27 -35.30
N MET A 192 3.31 -6.58 -34.96
CA MET A 192 2.38 -7.26 -35.88
C MET A 192 1.91 -6.35 -37.02
N GLY A 193 2.00 -5.02 -36.84
CA GLY A 193 1.59 -4.01 -37.82
C GLY A 193 0.08 -3.93 -38.05
N ARG A 194 -0.71 -4.58 -37.19
CA ARG A 194 -2.18 -4.56 -37.19
C ARG A 194 -2.66 -4.26 -35.79
N LEU A 195 -3.41 -3.18 -35.66
CA LEU A 195 -4.07 -2.77 -34.42
C LEU A 195 -5.56 -2.80 -34.69
N ASP A 196 -6.31 -3.46 -33.81
CA ASP A 196 -7.75 -3.59 -33.88
C ASP A 196 -8.43 -2.90 -32.69
N GLU A 197 -9.76 -2.98 -32.65
CA GLU A 197 -10.56 -2.40 -31.56
C GLU A 197 -10.20 -3.03 -30.20
N SER A 198 -9.96 -4.35 -30.16
CA SER A 198 -9.57 -5.05 -28.94
C SER A 198 -8.25 -4.53 -28.36
N PHE A 199 -7.26 -4.26 -29.22
CA PHE A 199 -6.01 -3.61 -28.80
C PHE A 199 -6.28 -2.24 -28.15
N THR A 200 -7.13 -1.41 -28.77
CA THR A 200 -7.43 -0.07 -28.22
C THR A 200 -8.17 -0.12 -26.89
N GLU A 201 -9.12 -1.03 -26.72
CA GLU A 201 -9.82 -1.23 -25.45
C GLU A 201 -8.86 -1.66 -24.33
N GLN A 202 -7.99 -2.62 -24.60
CA GLN A 202 -6.99 -3.09 -23.64
C GLN A 202 -5.97 -2.00 -23.30
N LEU A 203 -5.49 -1.25 -24.31
CA LEU A 203 -4.55 -0.16 -24.09
C LEU A 203 -5.19 0.94 -23.25
N GLN A 204 -6.42 1.34 -23.54
CA GLN A 204 -7.15 2.35 -22.77
C GLN A 204 -7.36 1.88 -21.32
N PHE A 205 -7.78 0.62 -21.11
CA PHE A 205 -7.92 0.05 -19.78
C PHE A 205 -6.62 0.13 -18.97
N LEU A 206 -5.47 -0.19 -19.58
CA LEU A 206 -4.18 -0.11 -18.91
C LEU A 206 -3.79 1.33 -18.57
N ILE A 207 -4.06 2.29 -19.47
CA ILE A 207 -3.78 3.72 -19.25
C ILE A 207 -4.63 4.25 -18.09
N ASP A 208 -5.94 4.00 -18.09
CA ASP A 208 -6.87 4.49 -17.06
C ASP A 208 -6.50 3.95 -15.67
N ASN A 209 -6.15 2.66 -15.58
CA ASN A 209 -5.76 2.04 -14.32
C ASN A 209 -4.39 2.53 -13.82
N GLN A 210 -3.46 2.86 -14.73
CA GLN A 210 -2.20 3.53 -14.35
C GLN A 210 -2.46 4.90 -13.75
N GLU A 211 -3.26 5.74 -14.42
CA GLU A 211 -3.59 7.09 -13.93
C GLU A 211 -4.24 7.05 -12.55
N ARG A 212 -5.17 6.10 -12.34
CA ARG A 212 -5.79 5.87 -11.04
C ARG A 212 -4.77 5.50 -9.97
N CYS A 213 -3.83 4.61 -10.26
CA CYS A 213 -2.77 4.25 -9.31
C CYS A 213 -1.91 5.48 -8.97
N PHE A 214 -1.49 6.23 -9.98
CA PHE A 214 -0.59 7.37 -9.81
C PHE A 214 -1.24 8.56 -9.11
N THR A 215 -2.54 8.76 -9.25
CA THR A 215 -3.30 9.74 -8.45
C THR A 215 -3.23 9.40 -6.96
N ILE A 216 -3.33 8.11 -6.60
CA ILE A 216 -3.24 7.67 -5.20
C ILE A 216 -1.80 7.81 -4.69
N VAL A 217 -0.80 7.51 -5.54
CA VAL A 217 0.61 7.78 -5.19
C VAL A 217 0.80 9.26 -4.87
N GLU A 218 0.30 10.18 -5.70
CA GLU A 218 0.42 11.62 -5.46
C GLU A 218 -0.27 12.08 -4.17
N GLU A 219 -1.46 11.54 -3.88
CA GLU A 219 -2.26 11.86 -2.69
C GLU A 219 -1.59 11.39 -1.39
N PHE A 220 -1.10 10.14 -1.35
CA PHE A 220 -0.62 9.49 -0.12
C PHE A 220 0.91 9.54 0.07
N SER A 221 1.66 10.03 -0.92
CA SER A 221 3.12 10.18 -0.81
C SER A 221 3.54 11.33 0.11
N ASP A 222 4.71 11.20 0.74
CA ASP A 222 5.34 12.28 1.49
C ASP A 222 5.82 13.44 0.58
N ALA A 223 6.24 14.56 1.17
CA ALA A 223 6.69 15.74 0.42
C ALA A 223 7.91 15.47 -0.48
N GLN A 224 8.84 14.62 -0.05
CA GLN A 224 10.05 14.28 -0.81
C GLN A 224 9.72 13.32 -1.96
N ALA A 225 8.89 12.31 -1.72
CA ALA A 225 8.35 11.40 -2.71
C ALA A 225 7.56 12.16 -3.79
N ARG A 226 6.73 13.15 -3.40
CA ARG A 226 6.03 14.03 -4.36
C ARG A 226 6.98 14.88 -5.19
N ALA A 227 8.06 15.39 -4.61
CA ALA A 227 9.07 16.14 -5.37
C ALA A 227 9.77 15.24 -6.40
N GLN A 228 10.19 14.03 -6.00
CA GLN A 228 10.78 13.04 -6.89
C GLN A 228 9.80 12.59 -7.99
N TRP A 229 8.52 12.39 -7.64
CA TRP A 229 7.45 12.09 -8.59
C TRP A 229 7.30 13.20 -9.64
N THR A 230 7.24 14.47 -9.18
CA THR A 230 7.10 15.64 -10.07
C THR A 230 8.27 15.75 -11.03
N GLU A 231 9.50 15.56 -10.53
CA GLU A 231 10.71 15.59 -11.36
C GLU A 231 10.70 14.45 -12.39
N CYS A 232 10.30 13.24 -11.98
CA CYS A 232 10.18 12.07 -12.84
C CYS A 232 9.13 12.30 -13.95
N MET A 233 7.97 12.87 -13.61
CA MET A 233 6.89 13.12 -14.57
C MET A 233 7.16 14.32 -15.49
N ALA A 234 8.00 15.27 -15.07
CA ALA A 234 8.38 16.44 -15.87
C ALA A 234 9.39 16.13 -17.00
N GLN A 235 9.91 14.90 -17.08
CA GLN A 235 10.87 14.51 -18.11
C GLN A 235 10.21 14.41 -19.50
N ASP A 236 10.99 14.68 -20.56
CA ASP A 236 10.56 14.60 -21.97
C ASP A 236 9.95 13.24 -22.37
N GLN A 237 10.22 12.19 -21.59
CA GLN A 237 9.75 10.83 -21.78
C GLN A 237 8.22 10.70 -21.64
N THR A 238 7.60 11.41 -20.70
CA THR A 238 6.13 11.38 -20.53
C THR A 238 5.44 11.92 -21.78
N ALA A 239 5.95 13.02 -22.33
CA ALA A 239 5.43 13.59 -23.57
C ALA A 239 5.69 12.68 -24.78
N ALA A 240 6.83 11.97 -24.82
CA ALA A 240 7.11 10.99 -25.86
C ALA A 240 6.13 9.82 -25.86
N LEU A 241 5.82 9.27 -24.68
CA LEU A 241 4.86 8.18 -24.53
C LEU A 241 3.45 8.61 -24.92
N GLU A 242 3.00 9.80 -24.50
CA GLU A 242 1.70 10.35 -24.89
C GLU A 242 1.56 10.53 -26.40
N ARG A 243 2.64 10.95 -27.09
CA ARG A 243 2.65 11.00 -28.55
C ARG A 243 2.50 9.61 -29.16
N LEU A 244 3.23 8.62 -28.65
CA LEU A 244 3.15 7.24 -29.14
C LEU A 244 1.76 6.63 -28.90
N ARG A 245 1.14 6.86 -27.73
CA ARG A 245 -0.24 6.43 -27.43
C ARG A 245 -1.22 6.99 -28.45
N ARG A 246 -1.14 8.29 -28.75
CA ARG A 246 -2.00 8.94 -29.77
C ARG A 246 -1.81 8.35 -31.17
N ILE A 247 -0.56 8.07 -31.55
CA ILE A 247 -0.26 7.41 -32.83
C ILE A 247 -0.89 6.02 -32.85
N ALA A 248 -0.73 5.21 -31.80
CA ALA A 248 -1.29 3.87 -31.71
C ALA A 248 -2.83 3.87 -31.82
N PHE A 249 -3.52 4.76 -31.11
CA PHE A 249 -4.98 4.91 -31.24
C PHE A 249 -5.42 5.34 -32.64
N THR A 250 -4.68 6.27 -33.27
CA THR A 250 -5.00 6.73 -34.64
C THR A 250 -4.74 5.62 -35.67
N SER A 251 -3.66 4.87 -35.52
CA SER A 251 -3.31 3.73 -36.36
C SER A 251 -4.33 2.60 -36.28
N ALA A 252 -4.92 2.35 -35.10
CA ALA A 252 -5.98 1.36 -34.95
C ALA A 252 -7.25 1.70 -35.74
N ILE A 253 -7.61 2.98 -35.83
CA ILE A 253 -8.74 3.44 -36.67
C ILE A 253 -8.46 3.16 -38.16
N ASN A 254 -7.21 3.34 -38.58
CA ASN A 254 -6.79 3.12 -39.97
C ASN A 254 -6.49 1.64 -40.28
N GLY A 255 -6.40 0.78 -39.26
CA GLY A 255 -6.09 -0.65 -39.38
C GLY A 255 -4.63 -0.99 -39.70
N GLU A 256 -3.75 0.01 -39.80
CA GLU A 256 -2.34 -0.15 -40.14
C GLU A 256 -1.45 0.59 -39.13
N ALA A 257 -0.41 -0.10 -38.65
CA ALA A 257 0.58 0.46 -37.74
C ALA A 257 1.99 0.39 -38.33
N ASP A 258 2.75 1.45 -38.05
CA ASP A 258 4.18 1.51 -38.38
C ASP A 258 4.96 0.57 -37.46
N ARG A 259 5.56 -0.47 -38.05
CA ARG A 259 6.32 -1.49 -37.33
C ARG A 259 7.61 -0.94 -36.74
N ASP A 260 8.17 0.12 -37.32
CA ASP A 260 9.42 0.73 -36.86
C ASP A 260 9.24 1.43 -35.50
N LEU A 261 7.99 1.73 -35.12
CA LEU A 261 7.66 2.29 -33.81
C LEU A 261 7.72 1.28 -32.66
N SER A 262 7.76 -0.03 -32.94
CA SER A 262 7.76 -1.07 -31.90
C SER A 262 8.97 -0.94 -30.96
N ASP A 263 10.17 -0.77 -31.51
CA ASP A 263 11.39 -0.62 -30.72
C ASP A 263 11.42 0.72 -29.96
N THR A 264 10.88 1.78 -30.57
CA THR A 264 10.74 3.10 -29.92
C THR A 264 9.77 3.04 -28.73
N TRP A 265 8.62 2.37 -28.90
CA TRP A 265 7.67 2.11 -27.83
C TRP A 265 8.31 1.34 -26.68
N PHE A 266 9.04 0.28 -27.01
CA PHE A 266 9.74 -0.53 -26.02
C PHE A 266 10.76 0.30 -25.22
N ALA A 267 11.53 1.15 -25.90
CA ALA A 267 12.53 2.00 -25.26
C ALA A 267 11.89 3.02 -24.30
N VAL A 268 10.94 3.83 -24.78
CA VAL A 268 10.29 4.87 -23.99
C VAL A 268 9.56 4.29 -22.77
N THR A 269 8.84 3.19 -22.94
CA THR A 269 8.14 2.54 -21.81
C THR A 269 9.10 1.88 -20.83
N SER A 270 10.23 1.34 -21.30
CA SER A 270 11.25 0.77 -20.41
C SER A 270 11.97 1.84 -19.59
N GLU A 271 12.23 3.01 -20.17
CA GLU A 271 12.77 4.16 -19.43
C GLU A 271 11.79 4.63 -18.34
N ARG A 272 10.50 4.75 -18.67
CA ARG A 272 9.46 5.07 -17.68
C ARG A 272 9.45 4.07 -16.51
N ILE A 273 9.48 2.77 -16.80
CA ILE A 273 9.51 1.72 -15.77
C ILE A 273 10.77 1.84 -14.90
N ALA A 274 11.93 2.14 -15.49
CA ALA A 274 13.17 2.35 -14.74
C ALA A 274 13.07 3.57 -13.81
N ALA A 275 12.49 4.67 -14.28
CA ALA A 275 12.28 5.86 -13.46
C ALA A 275 11.30 5.60 -12.30
N LEU A 276 10.23 4.82 -12.53
CA LEU A 276 9.31 4.37 -11.48
C LEU A 276 10.00 3.45 -10.46
N ARG A 277 10.94 2.58 -10.89
CA ARG A 277 11.72 1.74 -9.97
C ARG A 277 12.61 2.57 -9.04
N LEU A 278 13.22 3.64 -9.54
CA LEU A 278 14.03 4.54 -8.70
C LEU A 278 13.18 5.23 -7.63
N LEU A 279 11.98 5.67 -7.98
CA LEU A 279 11.05 6.25 -7.01
C LEU A 279 10.62 5.21 -5.97
N GLU A 280 10.30 4.00 -6.41
CA GLU A 280 9.90 2.88 -5.56
C GLU A 280 10.99 2.53 -4.54
N GLN A 281 12.25 2.39 -4.98
CA GLN A 281 13.40 2.18 -4.09
C GLN A 281 13.55 3.31 -3.07
N GLY A 282 13.43 4.57 -3.51
CA GLY A 282 13.49 5.72 -2.60
C GLY A 282 12.36 5.76 -1.58
N MET A 283 11.16 5.26 -1.93
CA MET A 283 10.04 5.12 -0.99
C MET A 283 10.26 3.97 0.00
N GLU A 284 10.80 2.83 -0.47
CA GLU A 284 11.15 1.68 0.37
C GLU A 284 12.21 2.04 1.42
N GLU A 285 13.31 2.67 1.01
CA GLU A 285 14.39 3.10 1.91
C GLU A 285 13.88 4.06 3.00
N ARG A 286 13.04 5.03 2.62
CA ARG A 286 12.45 5.98 3.57
C ARG A 286 11.49 5.30 4.54
N LEU A 287 10.65 4.39 4.06
CA LEU A 287 9.73 3.65 4.91
C LEU A 287 10.51 2.84 5.97
N GLN A 288 11.58 2.15 5.56
CA GLN A 288 12.43 1.40 6.49
C GLN A 288 13.09 2.31 7.52
N ALA A 289 13.73 3.40 7.08
CA ALA A 289 14.41 4.34 7.97
C ALA A 289 13.44 4.99 8.98
N GLU A 290 12.23 5.33 8.56
CA GLU A 290 11.22 5.92 9.46
C GLU A 290 10.72 4.90 10.48
N CYS A 291 10.47 3.65 10.08
CA CYS A 291 10.11 2.58 11.01
C CYS A 291 11.22 2.35 12.05
N GLU A 292 12.48 2.26 11.63
CA GLU A 292 13.63 2.09 12.54
C GLU A 292 13.77 3.26 13.52
N ALA A 293 13.60 4.50 13.04
CA ALA A 293 13.66 5.68 13.89
C ALA A 293 12.54 5.69 14.94
N ARG A 294 11.30 5.37 14.56
CA ARG A 294 10.16 5.30 15.49
C ARG A 294 10.31 4.17 16.51
N ILE A 295 10.84 3.02 16.11
CA ILE A 295 11.16 1.90 17.02
C ILE A 295 12.21 2.34 18.03
N ALA A 296 13.32 2.94 17.59
CA ALA A 296 14.38 3.41 18.48
C ALA A 296 13.89 4.48 19.47
N GLU A 297 13.02 5.40 19.02
CA GLU A 297 12.39 6.39 19.91
C GLU A 297 11.47 5.72 20.94
N ALA A 298 10.63 4.77 20.51
CA ALA A 298 9.73 4.04 21.41
C ALA A 298 10.50 3.20 22.44
N GLN A 299 11.58 2.53 22.04
CA GLN A 299 12.47 1.79 22.94
C GLN A 299 13.14 2.71 23.96
N LYS A 300 13.69 3.84 23.51
CA LYS A 300 14.30 4.83 24.42
C LYS A 300 13.28 5.36 25.43
N ARG A 301 12.06 5.65 25.00
CA ARG A 301 10.98 6.09 25.90
C ARG A 301 10.69 5.03 26.96
N LEU A 302 10.63 3.75 26.57
CA LEU A 302 10.42 2.63 27.49
C LEU A 302 11.55 2.56 28.53
N ASP A 303 12.81 2.63 28.08
CA ASP A 303 13.99 2.59 28.96
C ASP A 303 14.02 3.76 29.95
N ASP A 304 13.77 4.98 29.46
CA ASP A 304 13.70 6.18 30.29
C ASP A 304 12.62 6.04 31.39
N HIS A 305 11.48 5.43 31.05
CA HIS A 305 10.39 5.16 32.00
C HIS A 305 10.76 4.08 33.01
N GLU A 306 11.36 2.96 32.60
CA GLU A 306 11.82 1.93 33.55
C GLU A 306 12.81 2.52 34.56
N VAL A 307 13.70 3.41 34.11
CA VAL A 307 14.65 4.09 34.98
C VAL A 307 13.96 5.07 35.93
N ASP A 308 13.01 5.87 35.46
CA ASP A 308 12.29 6.83 36.31
C ASP A 308 11.39 6.13 37.33
N LEU A 309 10.76 5.02 36.96
CA LEU A 309 9.99 4.16 37.85
C LEU A 309 10.89 3.49 38.89
N ALA A 310 12.07 2.99 38.51
CA ALA A 310 13.04 2.42 39.45
C ALA A 310 13.53 3.48 40.47
N ARG A 311 13.71 4.74 40.04
CA ARG A 311 14.03 5.86 40.96
C ARG A 311 12.84 6.20 41.88
N ALA A 312 11.61 6.11 41.38
CA ALA A 312 10.38 6.42 42.11
C ALA A 312 10.01 5.35 43.14
N ALA A 313 10.23 4.06 42.86
CA ALA A 313 9.96 2.93 43.75
C ALA A 313 10.69 3.01 45.10
N GLY A 314 11.80 3.77 45.18
CA GLY A 314 12.52 4.06 46.42
C GLY A 314 11.87 5.11 47.33
N ARG A 315 10.77 5.77 46.93
CA ARG A 315 10.16 6.89 47.65
C ARG A 315 8.65 6.70 47.81
N ARG A 316 8.19 6.54 49.06
CA ARG A 316 6.76 6.40 49.41
C ARG A 316 5.95 7.58 48.88
N SER A 317 4.98 7.33 48.02
CA SER A 317 4.02 8.34 47.54
C SER A 317 2.65 8.20 48.22
N VAL A 318 2.00 9.35 48.41
CA VAL A 318 0.75 9.59 49.15
C VAL A 318 -0.39 9.73 48.12
N ALA A 319 -1.55 9.14 48.44
CA ALA A 319 -2.71 9.06 47.55
C ALA A 319 -3.30 10.44 47.14
N PHE A 320 -3.64 10.59 45.86
CA PHE A 320 -4.42 11.71 45.32
C PHE A 320 -5.86 11.27 45.09
N PHE A 321 -6.85 12.03 45.61
CA PHE A 321 -8.26 11.80 45.33
C PHE A 321 -8.67 12.55 44.06
N PHE A 322 -9.30 11.83 43.12
CA PHE A 322 -9.95 12.40 41.95
C PHE A 322 -11.22 13.15 42.40
N VAL A 323 -11.28 14.47 42.19
CA VAL A 323 -12.55 15.20 42.18
C VAL A 323 -12.88 15.46 40.72
N PRO A 324 -13.86 14.77 40.13
CA PRO A 324 -14.29 15.07 38.78
C PRO A 324 -15.18 16.32 38.86
N GLU A 325 -14.86 17.41 38.16
CA GLU A 325 -15.91 18.15 37.45
C GLU A 325 -15.44 19.23 36.47
N ALA A 326 -16.22 19.30 35.41
CA ALA A 326 -16.25 20.29 34.37
C ALA A 326 -16.42 21.71 34.92
N SER A 327 -15.49 22.62 34.62
CA SER A 327 -15.78 23.98 34.14
C SER A 327 -14.49 24.78 33.92
N LYS A 328 -14.52 25.59 32.86
CA LYS A 328 -13.43 26.46 32.42
C LYS A 328 -13.19 27.55 33.46
N HIS A 329 -11.90 27.77 33.77
CA HIS A 329 -11.32 28.74 34.72
C HIS A 329 -11.36 28.33 36.20
N HIS A 330 -10.21 27.95 36.76
CA HIS A 330 -9.72 28.50 38.04
C HIS A 330 -8.23 28.21 38.28
N GLU A 331 -7.54 29.21 38.84
CA GLU A 331 -6.16 29.15 39.31
C GLU A 331 -6.00 28.07 40.40
N LEU A 332 -4.99 27.20 40.25
CA LEU A 332 -4.60 26.25 41.29
C LEU A 332 -4.09 27.02 42.52
N ARG A 333 -4.84 27.01 43.62
CA ARG A 333 -4.27 27.24 44.96
C ARG A 333 -3.66 25.94 45.47
N THR A 334 -2.35 25.81 45.34
CA THR A 334 -1.55 24.80 46.01
C THR A 334 -1.46 25.14 47.51
N VAL A 335 -2.03 24.31 48.38
CA VAL A 335 -1.67 24.32 49.80
C VAL A 335 -0.31 23.66 49.94
N ASP A 336 0.67 24.44 50.38
CA ASP A 336 2.08 24.09 50.45
C ASP A 336 2.36 23.16 51.65
N ILE A 337 2.58 21.87 51.37
CA ILE A 337 3.16 20.90 52.31
C ILE A 337 4.15 20.05 51.52
N GLY A 338 5.45 20.36 51.67
CA GLY A 338 6.53 19.37 51.63
C GLY A 338 6.81 18.67 50.29
N CYS A 339 7.74 19.27 49.55
CA CYS A 339 8.44 18.86 48.33
C CYS A 339 8.76 17.34 48.15
N VAL A 340 8.75 16.91 46.88
CA VAL A 340 9.20 15.62 46.26
C VAL A 340 8.09 14.69 45.77
N GLY A 341 6.97 14.53 46.49
CA GLY A 341 5.84 13.70 46.02
C GLY A 341 5.07 14.29 44.81
N GLN A 342 5.15 15.61 44.63
CA GLN A 342 4.48 16.32 43.53
C GLN A 342 5.14 16.09 42.15
N GLN A 343 6.42 15.71 42.09
CA GLN A 343 7.13 15.54 40.82
C GLN A 343 6.79 14.22 40.12
N ILE A 344 6.63 13.13 40.88
CA ILE A 344 6.25 11.81 40.33
C ILE A 344 4.78 11.81 39.94
N GLY A 345 3.91 12.39 40.77
CA GLY A 345 2.50 12.57 40.44
C GLY A 345 2.27 13.48 39.23
N ARG A 346 3.03 14.57 39.09
CA ARG A 346 2.99 15.42 37.89
C ARG A 346 3.55 14.73 36.66
N SER A 347 4.67 14.02 36.76
CA SER A 347 5.25 13.29 35.62
C SER A 347 4.34 12.16 35.15
N LEU A 348 3.78 11.35 36.04
CA LEU A 348 2.81 10.30 35.70
C LEU A 348 1.49 10.89 35.17
N PHE A 349 1.01 12.00 35.74
CA PHE A 349 -0.22 12.66 35.32
C PHE A 349 -0.07 13.38 33.98
N GLU A 350 1.01 14.13 33.77
CA GLU A 350 1.37 14.73 32.49
C GLU A 350 1.51 13.64 31.42
N LEU A 351 2.07 12.49 31.77
CA LEU A 351 2.23 11.37 30.85
C LEU A 351 0.93 10.63 30.54
N LEU A 352 0.06 10.38 31.54
CA LEU A 352 -1.28 9.83 31.31
C LEU A 352 -2.13 10.81 30.50
N GLN A 353 -1.95 12.11 30.70
CA GLN A 353 -2.61 13.15 29.93
C GLN A 353 -2.09 13.22 28.49
N ASP A 354 -0.77 13.09 28.27
CA ASP A 354 -0.15 13.00 26.95
C ASP A 354 -0.61 11.74 26.19
N GLN A 355 -0.56 10.57 26.83
CA GLN A 355 -1.08 9.31 26.30
C GLN A 355 -2.57 9.41 25.96
N SER A 356 -3.39 9.96 26.85
CA SER A 356 -4.83 10.14 26.59
C SER A 356 -5.09 11.11 25.45
N LEU A 357 -4.34 12.20 25.34
CA LEU A 357 -4.48 13.18 24.27
C LEU A 357 -4.08 12.55 22.92
N ARG A 358 -2.99 11.78 22.91
CA ARG A 358 -2.49 11.09 21.72
C ARG A 358 -3.45 10.00 21.25
N LEU A 359 -4.03 9.23 22.17
CA LEU A 359 -5.07 8.24 21.85
C LEU A 359 -6.34 8.91 21.32
N GLN A 360 -6.72 10.09 21.84
CA GLN A 360 -7.83 10.87 21.30
C GLN A 360 -7.54 11.35 19.88
N GLN A 361 -6.34 11.88 19.62
CA GLN A 361 -5.92 12.30 18.28
C GLN A 361 -5.90 11.13 17.29
N MET A 362 -5.27 10.01 17.67
CA MET A 362 -5.25 8.80 16.84
C MET A 362 -6.65 8.23 16.60
N ALA A 363 -7.55 8.30 17.59
CA ALA A 363 -8.94 7.86 17.43
C ALA A 363 -9.73 8.78 16.49
N GLU A 364 -9.50 10.10 16.55
CA GLU A 364 -10.09 11.09 15.64
C GLU A 364 -9.58 10.86 14.20
N GLU A 365 -8.27 10.71 14.01
CA GLU A 365 -7.66 10.40 12.70
C GLU A 365 -8.16 9.08 12.11
N LEU A 366 -8.29 8.06 12.96
CA LEU A 366 -8.81 6.74 12.58
C LEU A 366 -10.30 6.78 12.21
N GLU A 367 -11.10 7.57 12.91
CA GLU A 367 -12.52 7.77 12.57
C GLU A 367 -12.66 8.55 11.26
N GLU A 368 -11.86 9.60 11.05
CA GLU A 368 -11.82 10.34 9.78
C GLU A 368 -11.40 9.46 8.60
N ALA A 369 -10.34 8.67 8.77
CA ALA A 369 -9.85 7.75 7.75
C ALA A 369 -10.85 6.63 7.44
N LYS A 370 -11.52 6.07 8.46
CA LYS A 370 -12.60 5.09 8.28
C LYS A 370 -13.78 5.68 7.53
N ILE A 371 -14.17 6.92 7.86
CA ILE A 371 -15.24 7.62 7.13
C ILE A 371 -14.83 7.78 5.66
N ALA A 372 -13.62 8.22 5.36
CA ALA A 372 -13.12 8.38 3.99
C ALA A 372 -13.07 7.05 3.21
N LEU A 373 -12.59 5.97 3.84
CA LEU A 373 -12.55 4.63 3.24
C LEU A 373 -13.96 4.07 3.00
N ASN A 374 -14.88 4.28 3.95
CA ASN A 374 -16.26 3.83 3.82
C ASN A 374 -16.99 4.64 2.74
N GLU A 375 -16.75 5.95 2.65
CA GLU A 375 -17.24 6.78 1.55
C GLU A 375 -16.72 6.29 0.19
N ARG A 376 -15.42 5.95 0.07
CA ARG A 376 -14.86 5.38 -1.16
C ARG A 376 -15.52 4.04 -1.51
N LYS A 377 -15.73 3.15 -0.54
CA LYS A 377 -16.46 1.88 -0.73
C LYS A 377 -17.91 2.10 -1.18
N LEU A 378 -18.62 3.08 -0.60
CA LEU A 378 -19.98 3.43 -0.99
C LEU A 378 -20.02 4.00 -2.42
N ILE A 379 -19.05 4.84 -2.78
CA ILE A 379 -18.93 5.40 -4.14
C ILE A 379 -18.66 4.29 -5.17
N GLU A 380 -17.73 3.36 -4.90
CA GLU A 380 -17.46 2.23 -5.78
C GLU A 380 -18.70 1.33 -5.97
N LYS A 381 -19.41 1.02 -4.88
CA LYS A 381 -20.66 0.24 -4.95
C LYS A 381 -21.74 0.98 -5.74
N ALA A 382 -21.91 2.28 -5.52
CA ALA A 382 -22.88 3.10 -6.23
C ALA A 382 -22.55 3.18 -7.73
N LYS A 383 -21.26 3.30 -8.10
CA LYS A 383 -20.81 3.19 -9.49
C LYS A 383 -21.19 1.85 -10.10
N GLY A 384 -20.91 0.73 -9.42
CA GLY A 384 -21.27 -0.61 -9.91
C GLY A 384 -22.78 -0.80 -10.13
N VAL A 385 -23.61 -0.23 -9.24
CA VAL A 385 -25.07 -0.19 -9.44
C VAL A 385 -25.43 0.65 -10.67
N ILE A 386 -24.88 1.85 -10.82
CA ILE A 386 -25.16 2.71 -11.99
C ILE A 386 -24.73 2.03 -13.30
N MET A 387 -23.59 1.34 -13.29
CA MET A 387 -23.10 0.56 -14.43
C MET A 387 -24.09 -0.54 -14.81
N SER A 388 -24.58 -1.31 -13.84
CA SER A 388 -25.54 -2.41 -14.09
C SER A 388 -26.92 -1.93 -14.56
N TYR A 389 -27.46 -0.82 -14.02
CA TYR A 389 -28.79 -0.33 -14.40
C TYR A 389 -28.81 0.52 -15.67
N ARG A 390 -27.73 1.25 -15.98
CA ARG A 390 -27.68 2.20 -17.11
C ARG A 390 -26.72 1.81 -18.22
N GLY A 391 -25.97 0.72 -18.08
CA GLY A 391 -24.99 0.28 -19.07
C GLY A 391 -23.88 1.31 -19.32
N LEU A 392 -23.55 2.13 -18.33
CA LEU A 392 -22.53 3.18 -18.43
C LEU A 392 -21.14 2.62 -18.13
N SER A 393 -20.12 3.20 -18.75
CA SER A 393 -18.72 2.95 -18.41
C SER A 393 -18.42 3.48 -17.00
N GLU A 394 -17.41 2.90 -16.32
CA GLU A 394 -16.98 3.38 -14.99
C GLU A 394 -16.70 4.91 -14.93
N PRO A 395 -15.96 5.52 -15.89
CA PRO A 395 -15.72 6.96 -15.85
C PRO A 395 -16.99 7.80 -16.04
N ASP A 396 -17.95 7.32 -16.85
CA ASP A 396 -19.24 8.01 -17.04
C ASP A 396 -20.16 7.87 -15.82
N ALA A 397 -20.14 6.73 -15.15
CA ALA A 397 -20.86 6.51 -13.89
C ALA A 397 -20.36 7.44 -12.77
N HIS A 398 -19.03 7.63 -12.69
CA HIS A 398 -18.43 8.58 -11.75
C HIS A 398 -18.79 10.03 -12.10
N ARG A 399 -18.73 10.41 -13.38
CA ARG A 399 -19.13 11.74 -13.85
C ARG A 399 -20.61 12.01 -13.53
N PHE A 400 -21.47 11.01 -13.69
CA PHE A 400 -22.88 11.10 -13.34
C PHE A 400 -23.11 11.32 -11.83
N LEU A 401 -22.46 10.54 -10.96
CA LEU A 401 -22.52 10.75 -9.51
C LEU A 401 -22.06 12.16 -9.11
N ARG A 402 -20.98 12.65 -9.72
CA ARG A 402 -20.46 14.00 -9.49
C ARG A 402 -21.44 15.08 -9.97
N GLN A 403 -22.07 14.89 -11.12
CA GLN A 403 -23.07 15.83 -11.64
C GLN A 403 -24.32 15.90 -10.74
N VAL A 404 -24.76 14.76 -10.19
CA VAL A 404 -25.87 14.70 -9.23
C VAL A 404 -25.50 15.35 -7.91
N ALA A 405 -24.28 15.11 -7.42
CA ALA A 405 -23.77 15.79 -6.22
C ALA A 405 -23.68 17.31 -6.38
N MET A 406 -23.26 17.79 -7.56
CA MET A 406 -23.19 19.22 -7.87
C MET A 406 -24.57 19.87 -8.04
N SER A 407 -25.54 19.18 -8.67
CA SER A 407 -26.89 19.72 -8.85
C SER A 407 -27.70 19.78 -7.55
N GLN A 408 -27.42 18.87 -6.61
CA GLN A 408 -28.06 18.84 -5.28
C GLN A 408 -27.26 19.58 -4.20
N ASN A 409 -26.05 20.05 -4.53
CA ASN A 409 -25.11 20.73 -3.62
C ASN A 409 -24.79 19.90 -2.35
N ARG A 410 -24.50 18.61 -2.54
CA ARG A 410 -24.23 17.64 -1.46
C ARG A 410 -22.91 16.91 -1.67
N ARG A 411 -22.39 16.32 -0.59
CA ARG A 411 -21.16 15.51 -0.64
C ARG A 411 -21.38 14.23 -1.46
N LEU A 412 -20.36 13.83 -2.21
CA LEU A 412 -20.42 12.67 -3.11
C LEU A 412 -20.77 11.36 -2.37
N GLY A 413 -20.25 11.18 -1.14
CA GLY A 413 -20.52 10.01 -0.31
C GLY A 413 -21.99 9.88 0.14
N GLU A 414 -22.71 10.99 0.33
CA GLU A 414 -24.14 10.96 0.66
C GLU A 414 -25.00 10.56 -0.54
N VAL A 415 -24.69 11.11 -1.71
CA VAL A 415 -25.38 10.79 -2.96
C VAL A 415 -25.18 9.32 -3.33
N ALA A 416 -23.97 8.78 -3.12
CA ALA A 416 -23.67 7.37 -3.29
C ALA A 416 -24.52 6.47 -2.37
N ARG A 417 -24.71 6.89 -1.11
CA ARG A 417 -25.54 6.15 -0.14
C ARG A 417 -27.02 6.15 -0.53
N GLU A 418 -27.52 7.28 -1.02
CA GLU A 418 -28.92 7.38 -1.48
C GLU A 418 -29.19 6.60 -2.76
N THR A 419 -28.23 6.58 -3.69
CA THR A 419 -28.34 5.74 -4.90
C THR A 419 -28.38 4.26 -4.54
N LEU A 420 -27.61 3.83 -3.54
CA LEU A 420 -27.68 2.45 -3.02
C LEU A 420 -29.00 2.16 -2.31
N ALA A 421 -29.48 3.08 -1.46
CA ALA A 421 -30.76 2.92 -0.77
C ALA A 421 -31.95 2.85 -1.76
N MET A 422 -31.90 3.61 -2.85
CA MET A 422 -32.91 3.52 -3.91
C MET A 422 -32.80 2.22 -4.73
N ALA A 423 -31.60 1.70 -4.92
CA ALA A 423 -31.37 0.43 -5.62
C ALA A 423 -31.81 -0.80 -4.82
N GLU A 424 -31.90 -0.72 -3.49
CA GLU A 424 -32.52 -1.78 -2.67
C GLU A 424 -34.05 -1.82 -2.82
N VAL A 425 -34.67 -0.69 -3.14
CA VAL A 425 -36.13 -0.57 -3.33
C VAL A 425 -36.57 -0.98 -4.74
N PHE A 426 -35.71 -0.79 -5.74
CA PHE A 426 -35.94 -1.22 -7.11
C PHE A 426 -34.91 -2.29 -7.48
N PRO A 427 -35.24 -3.60 -7.45
CA PRO A 427 -34.32 -4.66 -7.87
C PRO A 427 -34.10 -4.62 -9.39
N PRO A 428 -32.99 -5.22 -9.89
CA PRO A 428 -32.58 -5.03 -11.27
C PRO A 428 -33.57 -5.67 -12.24
N PRO A 429 -33.68 -5.16 -13.49
CA PRO A 429 -34.38 -5.90 -14.52
C PRO A 429 -33.70 -7.28 -14.64
N LYS A 430 -34.49 -8.33 -14.44
CA LYS A 430 -34.05 -9.70 -14.73
C LYS A 430 -33.96 -9.82 -16.25
N ASP A 431 -32.74 -9.93 -16.75
CA ASP A 431 -32.44 -10.65 -17.99
C ASP A 431 -31.23 -11.56 -17.76
#